data_AF-A0A098T935-F1
#
_entry.id   AF-A0A098T935-F1
#
_cell.length_a   1.000
_cell.length_b   1.000
_cell.length_c   1.000
_cell.angle_alpha   90.00
_cell.angle_beta   90.00
_cell.angle_gamma   90.00
#
_symmetry.space_group_name_H-M   'P 1'
#
loop_
_entity.id
_entity.type
_entity.pdbx_description
1 polymer ?
#
loop_
_entity_poly.entity_id
_entity_poly.type
_entity_poly.pdbx_seq_one_letter_code
_entity_poly.pdbx_strand_id
1 'polypeptide(L)'
;MFTPRGNSDPLDGRFDHLDRSGRAIAGLARRPLWPVLAMVALTAAIAWWFLVSMAGSIAAVEGSARPLGPGMSLIARFLPLEPGSFAAVIADLCLSGTSGAALAPGSAVATGLALFVMWFAMAAAMMLPTAAPMIRTYAEIADTAAGRGDRVVHPVVLAAGYLVVWAGAAVLFTLVQMLIGSLTGAPAAAPARGVVAGMILLVAGAYQFTALKHACLTKCRNPFTTLFARWRTSPAGVFRLGMEQGVWCLGCCWALMLIMLAVGSMNVVWMAALTVFTFVEKTGAGRVTTRAGGAIVAAWGAALIGAALA
;
A
#
# COMPACT_ATOMS: atom_id res chain seq x y z
N MET A 1 -25.51 40.07 16.34
CA MET A 1 -26.28 39.21 17.27
C MET A 1 -25.95 37.77 16.90
N PHE A 2 -24.97 37.16 17.58
CA PHE A 2 -24.61 35.75 17.39
C PHE A 2 -25.70 34.91 18.07
N THR A 3 -26.52 34.23 17.28
CA THR A 3 -27.38 33.16 17.81
C THR A 3 -26.50 31.95 18.10
N PRO A 4 -26.46 31.45 19.35
CA PRO A 4 -25.83 30.16 19.63
C PRO A 4 -26.58 29.12 18.80
N ARG A 5 -25.86 28.35 17.97
CA ARG A 5 -26.43 27.13 17.39
C ARG A 5 -26.82 26.24 18.57
N GLY A 6 -28.12 26.14 18.82
CA GLY A 6 -28.65 25.13 19.73
C GLY A 6 -28.10 23.79 19.28
N ASN A 7 -27.47 23.07 20.21
CA ASN A 7 -27.16 21.67 20.06
C ASN A 7 -28.49 20.91 20.11
N SER A 8 -29.31 21.03 19.05
CA SER A 8 -30.44 20.14 18.84
C SER A 8 -29.83 18.78 18.55
N ASP A 9 -29.77 17.94 19.59
CA ASP A 9 -29.43 16.53 19.46
C ASP A 9 -30.30 15.98 18.32
N PRO A 10 -29.72 15.53 17.18
CA PRO A 10 -30.50 15.14 16.01
C PRO A 10 -31.43 13.94 16.25
N LEU A 11 -31.41 13.37 17.46
CA LEU A 11 -31.97 12.06 17.80
C LEU A 11 -32.61 12.05 19.18
N ASP A 12 -33.65 12.88 19.37
CA ASP A 12 -34.69 12.81 20.43
C ASP A 12 -34.60 11.56 21.34
N GLY A 13 -33.75 11.60 22.36
CA GLY A 13 -33.68 10.63 23.47
C GLY A 13 -33.48 9.14 23.12
N ARG A 14 -33.18 8.77 21.86
CA ARG A 14 -33.27 7.35 21.40
C ARG A 14 -32.25 6.39 22.05
N PHE A 15 -31.26 6.91 22.76
CA PHE A 15 -30.23 6.13 23.47
C PHE A 15 -30.07 6.50 24.95
N ASP A 16 -31.06 7.18 25.54
CA ASP A 16 -31.01 7.58 26.95
C ASP A 16 -30.98 6.39 27.91
N HIS A 17 -31.46 5.22 27.45
CA HIS A 17 -31.47 3.97 28.20
C HIS A 17 -30.15 3.18 28.16
N LEU A 18 -29.16 3.60 27.36
CA LEU A 18 -27.85 2.95 27.36
C LEU A 18 -26.98 3.43 28.53
N ASP A 19 -26.16 2.54 29.08
CA ASP A 19 -25.17 2.86 30.09
C ASP A 19 -24.09 3.83 29.54
N ARG A 20 -23.23 4.37 30.41
CA ARG A 20 -22.23 5.39 30.01
C ARG A 20 -21.32 4.88 28.89
N SER A 21 -20.99 3.58 28.92
CA SER A 21 -20.26 2.84 27.88
C SER A 21 -21.06 2.74 26.59
N GLY A 22 -22.33 2.32 26.66
CA GLY A 22 -23.21 2.20 25.52
C GLY A 22 -23.48 3.55 24.82
N ARG A 23 -23.63 4.65 25.57
CA ARG A 23 -23.72 6.01 25.00
C ARG A 23 -22.41 6.45 24.33
N ALA A 24 -21.26 6.12 24.92
CA ALA A 24 -19.96 6.41 24.33
C ALA A 24 -19.75 5.63 23.02
N ILE A 25 -20.07 4.33 22.99
CA ILE A 25 -19.98 3.46 21.81
C ILE A 25 -20.99 3.90 20.74
N ALA A 26 -22.23 4.21 21.11
CA ALA A 26 -23.25 4.72 20.19
C ALA A 26 -22.87 6.09 19.61
N GLY A 27 -22.28 6.98 20.42
CA GLY A 27 -21.72 8.25 19.95
C GLY A 27 -20.52 8.08 19.02
N LEU A 28 -19.68 7.07 19.26
CA LEU A 28 -18.56 6.70 18.38
C LEU A 28 -19.06 6.13 17.04
N ALA A 29 -20.04 5.22 17.08
CA ALA A 29 -20.63 4.60 15.91
C ALA A 29 -21.46 5.56 15.05
N ARG A 30 -21.98 6.66 15.63
CA ARG A 30 -22.76 7.69 14.92
C ARG A 30 -21.91 8.60 14.04
N ARG A 31 -20.60 8.69 14.23
CA ARG A 31 -19.76 9.46 13.31
C ARG A 31 -19.57 8.64 12.02
N PRO A 32 -20.00 9.12 10.84
CA PRO A 32 -19.87 8.40 9.57
C PRO A 32 -18.41 8.06 9.20
N LEU A 33 -17.45 8.64 9.93
CA LEU A 33 -16.02 8.42 9.84
C LEU A 33 -15.54 7.04 10.29
N TRP A 34 -16.08 6.53 11.41
CA TRP A 34 -15.63 5.28 12.02
C TRP A 34 -15.88 4.04 11.17
N PRO A 35 -17.05 3.84 10.54
CA PRO A 35 -17.24 2.68 9.66
C PRO A 35 -16.28 2.72 8.46
N VAL A 36 -15.96 3.91 7.95
CA VAL A 36 -15.02 4.08 6.82
C VAL A 36 -13.59 3.74 7.23
N LEU A 37 -13.13 4.22 8.39
CA LEU A 37 -11.80 3.88 8.90
C LEU A 37 -11.70 2.40 9.29
N ALA A 38 -12.74 1.82 9.88
CA ALA A 38 -12.81 0.40 10.19
C ALA A 38 -12.74 -0.44 8.91
N MET A 39 -13.46 -0.05 7.86
CA MET A 39 -13.39 -0.71 6.55
C MET A 39 -11.98 -0.65 5.96
N VAL A 40 -11.32 0.53 5.97
CA VAL A 40 -9.92 0.67 5.49
C VAL A 40 -8.96 -0.21 6.28
N ALA A 41 -9.10 -0.22 7.62
CA ALA A 41 -8.27 -1.04 8.49
C ALA A 41 -8.49 -2.53 8.26
N LEU A 42 -9.74 -2.96 8.09
CA LEU A 42 -10.11 -4.35 7.80
C LEU A 42 -9.57 -4.80 6.44
N THR A 43 -9.70 -3.97 5.39
CA THR A 43 -9.10 -4.26 4.08
C THR A 43 -7.59 -4.39 4.16
N ALA A 44 -6.91 -3.48 4.87
CA ALA A 44 -5.47 -3.56 5.07
C ALA A 44 -5.06 -4.80 5.86
N ALA A 45 -5.81 -5.17 6.92
CA ALA A 45 -5.55 -6.36 7.72
C ALA A 45 -5.73 -7.65 6.91
N ILE A 46 -6.78 -7.75 6.09
CA ILE A 46 -6.99 -8.88 5.17
C ILE A 46 -5.85 -8.98 4.16
N ALA A 47 -5.41 -7.85 3.59
CA ALA A 47 -4.29 -7.84 2.65
C ALA A 47 -2.97 -8.27 3.31
N TRP A 48 -2.70 -7.81 4.54
CA TRP A 48 -1.55 -8.26 5.33
C TRP A 48 -1.63 -9.76 5.65
N TRP A 49 -2.79 -10.25 6.08
CA TRP A 49 -2.99 -11.68 6.33
C TRP A 49 -2.69 -12.50 5.09
N PHE A 50 -3.26 -12.11 3.94
CA PHE A 50 -3.01 -12.77 2.66
C PHE A 50 -1.52 -12.84 2.31
N LEU A 51 -0.77 -11.74 2.44
CA LEU A 51 0.65 -11.68 2.11
C LEU A 51 1.52 -12.51 3.08
N VAL A 52 1.15 -12.53 4.36
CA VAL A 52 1.85 -13.29 5.39
C VAL A 52 1.59 -14.80 5.24
N SER A 53 0.35 -15.21 4.94
CA SER A 53 0.01 -16.60 4.58
C SER A 53 0.67 -17.05 3.27
N MET A 54 0.79 -16.14 2.29
CA MET A 54 1.50 -16.41 1.04
C MET A 54 3.01 -16.62 1.28
N ALA A 55 3.65 -15.75 2.07
CA ALA A 55 5.05 -15.90 2.45
C ALA A 55 5.32 -17.21 3.23
N GLY A 56 4.39 -17.60 4.12
CA GLY A 56 4.44 -18.90 4.80
C GLY A 56 4.40 -20.06 3.81
N SER A 57 3.47 -20.02 2.87
CA SER A 57 3.29 -21.05 1.85
C SER A 57 4.54 -21.22 0.98
N ILE A 58 5.19 -20.11 0.58
CA ILE A 58 6.47 -20.14 -0.15
C ILE A 58 7.58 -20.76 0.70
N ALA A 59 7.72 -20.34 1.97
CA ALA A 59 8.73 -20.89 2.87
C ALA A 59 8.56 -22.41 3.11
N ALA A 60 7.31 -22.89 3.12
CA ALA A 60 7.00 -24.31 3.23
C ALA A 60 7.39 -25.10 1.97
N VAL A 61 7.13 -24.55 0.77
CA VAL A 61 7.50 -25.19 -0.51
C VAL A 61 9.02 -25.24 -0.68
N GLU A 62 9.73 -24.17 -0.37
CA GLU A 62 11.19 -24.10 -0.50
C GLU A 62 11.94 -24.80 0.66
N GLY A 63 11.24 -25.21 1.72
CA GLY A 63 11.84 -25.80 2.92
C GLY A 63 12.67 -24.84 3.78
N SER A 64 12.80 -23.57 3.39
CA SER A 64 13.44 -22.53 4.19
C SER A 64 12.96 -21.13 3.78
N ALA A 65 12.97 -20.18 4.71
CA ALA A 65 12.62 -18.79 4.42
C ALA A 65 13.80 -17.94 3.91
N ARG A 66 14.97 -18.54 3.65
CA ARG A 66 16.17 -17.82 3.19
C ARG A 66 15.99 -17.19 1.80
N PRO A 67 15.32 -17.82 0.81
CA PRO A 67 15.16 -17.24 -0.52
C PRO A 67 14.22 -16.02 -0.54
N LEU A 68 13.31 -15.90 0.45
CA LEU A 68 12.43 -14.74 0.64
C LEU A 68 13.20 -13.46 1.02
N GLY A 69 14.49 -13.56 1.35
CA GLY A 69 15.39 -12.44 1.56
C GLY A 69 15.80 -12.20 3.01
N PRO A 70 16.58 -11.13 3.26
CA PRO A 70 17.17 -10.88 4.56
C PRO A 70 16.10 -10.62 5.64
N GLY A 71 16.28 -11.22 6.82
CA GLY A 71 15.40 -11.07 7.98
C GLY A 71 14.24 -12.07 8.07
N MET A 72 13.85 -12.71 6.96
CA MET A 72 12.70 -13.64 6.93
C MET A 72 12.90 -14.89 7.80
N SER A 73 14.14 -15.35 7.99
CA SER A 73 14.45 -16.47 8.88
C SER A 73 14.08 -16.21 10.36
N LEU A 74 14.06 -14.95 10.80
CA LEU A 74 13.72 -14.58 12.18
C LEU A 74 12.23 -14.75 12.48
N ILE A 75 11.40 -14.57 11.45
CA ILE A 75 9.94 -14.63 11.57
C ILE A 75 9.32 -15.87 10.93
N ALA A 76 10.11 -16.70 10.26
CA ALA A 76 9.65 -17.88 9.53
C ALA A 76 8.74 -18.80 10.39
N ARG A 77 9.09 -18.99 11.66
CA ARG A 77 8.32 -19.80 12.62
C ARG A 77 6.94 -19.25 12.98
N PHE A 78 6.70 -17.97 12.70
CA PHE A 78 5.46 -17.26 13.00
C PHE A 78 4.59 -17.04 11.77
N LEU A 79 5.05 -17.43 10.58
CA LEU A 79 4.26 -17.32 9.36
C LEU A 79 3.13 -18.37 9.41
N PRO A 80 1.87 -17.96 9.20
CA PRO A 80 0.75 -18.86 9.12
C PRO A 80 0.90 -19.75 7.89
N LEU A 81 0.60 -21.03 8.08
CA LEU A 81 0.57 -22.03 7.03
C LEU A 81 -0.87 -22.54 6.93
N GLU A 82 -1.55 -22.13 5.87
CA GLU A 82 -2.92 -22.55 5.56
C GLU A 82 -2.89 -23.32 4.23
N PRO A 83 -2.60 -24.64 4.26
CA PRO A 83 -2.55 -25.46 3.05
C PRO A 83 -3.88 -25.38 2.30
N GLY A 84 -3.83 -25.22 0.98
CA GLY A 84 -5.03 -25.11 0.15
C GLY A 84 -5.75 -23.76 0.20
N SER A 85 -5.23 -22.78 0.95
CA SER A 85 -5.73 -21.41 0.91
C SER A 85 -5.50 -20.76 -0.47
N PHE A 86 -6.27 -19.71 -0.78
CA PHE A 86 -6.02 -18.90 -1.99
C PHE A 86 -4.59 -18.33 -2.02
N ALA A 87 -4.04 -17.95 -0.85
CA ALA A 87 -2.66 -17.51 -0.73
C ALA A 87 -1.65 -18.59 -1.12
N ALA A 88 -1.90 -19.85 -0.77
CA ALA A 88 -1.07 -20.99 -1.17
C ALA A 88 -1.14 -21.24 -2.68
N VAL A 89 -2.31 -21.11 -3.30
CA VAL A 89 -2.47 -21.23 -4.76
C VAL A 89 -1.70 -20.14 -5.49
N ILE A 90 -1.80 -18.89 -5.04
CA ILE A 90 -1.06 -17.77 -5.63
C ILE A 90 0.45 -17.93 -5.41
N ALA A 91 0.88 -18.41 -4.24
CA ALA A 91 2.28 -18.74 -3.97
C ALA A 91 2.82 -19.78 -4.94
N ASP A 92 2.07 -20.87 -5.14
CA ASP A 92 2.45 -21.93 -6.09
C ASP A 92 2.52 -21.41 -7.52
N LEU A 93 1.59 -20.56 -7.98
CA LEU A 93 1.65 -19.95 -9.32
C LEU A 93 2.84 -19.00 -9.51
N CYS A 94 3.25 -18.29 -8.44
CA CYS A 94 4.45 -17.45 -8.45
C CYS A 94 5.74 -18.30 -8.51
N LEU A 95 5.75 -19.49 -7.90
CA LEU A 95 6.88 -20.41 -7.91
C LEU A 95 6.88 -21.31 -9.16
N SER A 96 5.73 -21.67 -9.72
CA SER A 96 5.56 -22.56 -10.88
C SER A 96 6.14 -22.00 -12.19
N GLY A 97 6.52 -20.71 -12.22
CA GLY A 97 7.39 -20.17 -13.26
C GLY A 97 8.79 -20.81 -13.29
N THR A 98 9.15 -21.65 -12.30
CA THR A 98 10.47 -22.29 -12.17
C THR A 98 10.57 -23.69 -12.77
N SER A 99 9.47 -24.35 -13.11
CA SER A 99 9.45 -25.77 -13.47
C SER A 99 9.40 -26.01 -14.98
N GLY A 100 10.19 -25.30 -15.80
CA GLY A 100 10.37 -25.61 -17.25
C GLY A 100 9.11 -25.53 -18.14
N ALA A 101 7.92 -25.34 -17.56
CA ALA A 101 6.63 -25.12 -18.23
C ALA A 101 6.49 -23.69 -18.78
N ALA A 102 7.55 -22.87 -18.66
CA ALA A 102 7.63 -21.48 -19.08
C ALA A 102 7.47 -21.25 -20.61
N LEU A 103 7.42 -22.32 -21.41
CA LEU A 103 7.20 -22.24 -22.86
C LEU A 103 5.73 -22.35 -23.29
N ALA A 104 4.80 -22.64 -22.37
CA ALA A 104 3.37 -22.63 -22.67
C ALA A 104 2.78 -21.22 -22.43
N PRO A 105 2.08 -20.59 -23.39
CA PRO A 105 1.47 -19.27 -23.22
C PRO A 105 0.55 -19.16 -21.98
N GLY A 106 -0.07 -20.27 -21.57
CA GLY A 106 -0.93 -20.33 -20.39
C GLY A 106 -0.20 -20.19 -19.06
N SER A 107 1.07 -20.60 -18.95
CA SER A 107 1.84 -20.50 -17.69
C SER A 107 2.32 -19.07 -17.44
N ALA A 108 2.74 -18.34 -18.48
CA ALA A 108 3.16 -16.95 -18.37
C ALA A 108 2.01 -16.02 -17.94
N VAL A 109 0.80 -16.22 -18.48
CA VAL A 109 -0.38 -15.45 -18.08
C VAL A 109 -0.78 -15.75 -16.63
N ALA A 110 -0.74 -17.02 -16.22
CA ALA A 110 -1.05 -17.41 -14.85
C ALA A 110 -0.05 -16.82 -13.84
N THR A 111 1.25 -16.88 -14.12
CA THR A 111 2.29 -16.24 -13.29
C THR A 111 2.12 -14.72 -13.28
N GLY A 112 1.84 -14.09 -14.42
CA GLY A 112 1.58 -12.65 -14.50
C GLY A 112 0.38 -12.23 -13.62
N LEU A 113 -0.72 -12.98 -13.66
CA LEU A 113 -1.89 -12.75 -12.80
C LEU A 113 -1.55 -12.93 -11.32
N ALA A 114 -0.80 -13.98 -10.97
CA ALA A 114 -0.37 -14.23 -9.59
C ALA A 114 0.51 -13.09 -9.05
N LEU A 115 1.49 -12.64 -9.84
CA LEU A 115 2.34 -11.50 -9.50
C LEU A 115 1.53 -10.20 -9.39
N PHE A 116 0.55 -9.98 -10.28
CA PHE A 116 -0.34 -8.83 -10.18
C PHE A 116 -1.14 -8.83 -8.88
N VAL A 117 -1.75 -9.97 -8.52
CA VAL A 117 -2.51 -10.11 -7.27
C VAL A 117 -1.60 -9.85 -6.07
N MET A 118 -0.37 -10.39 -6.08
CA MET A 118 0.66 -10.13 -5.08
C MET A 118 0.97 -8.63 -4.96
N TRP A 119 1.36 -7.97 -6.05
CA TRP A 119 1.74 -6.55 -6.02
C TRP A 119 0.59 -5.65 -5.63
N PHE A 120 -0.62 -5.97 -6.09
CA PHE A 120 -1.82 -5.24 -5.75
C PHE A 120 -2.19 -5.42 -4.27
N ALA A 121 -2.11 -6.64 -3.75
CA ALA A 121 -2.32 -6.90 -2.32
C ALA A 121 -1.27 -6.18 -1.47
N MET A 122 0.00 -6.18 -1.88
CA MET A 122 1.07 -5.45 -1.20
C MET A 122 0.82 -3.94 -1.22
N ALA A 123 0.46 -3.38 -2.38
CA ALA A 123 0.08 -1.98 -2.50
C ALA A 123 -1.09 -1.64 -1.58
N ALA A 124 -2.14 -2.47 -1.55
CA ALA A 124 -3.28 -2.27 -0.66
C ALA A 124 -2.85 -2.33 0.81
N ALA A 125 -2.11 -3.37 1.22
CA ALA A 125 -1.65 -3.57 2.60
C ALA A 125 -0.83 -2.40 3.13
N MET A 126 0.08 -1.86 2.31
CA MET A 126 0.99 -0.79 2.73
C MET A 126 0.38 0.60 2.55
N MET A 127 -0.40 0.83 1.49
CA MET A 127 -0.75 2.18 1.05
C MET A 127 -2.15 2.62 1.48
N LEU A 128 -3.11 1.72 1.69
CA LEU A 128 -4.41 2.09 2.28
C LEU A 128 -4.26 2.74 3.66
N PRO A 129 -3.46 2.20 4.60
CA PRO A 129 -3.26 2.81 5.90
C PRO A 129 -2.74 4.26 5.78
N THR A 130 -1.84 4.50 4.82
CA THR A 130 -1.30 5.85 4.58
C THR A 130 -2.31 6.82 3.96
N ALA A 131 -3.39 6.32 3.34
CA ALA A 131 -4.48 7.12 2.77
C ALA A 131 -5.56 7.44 3.82
N ALA A 132 -5.52 6.84 5.01
CA ALA A 132 -6.52 7.07 6.06
C ALA A 132 -6.71 8.55 6.45
N PRO A 133 -5.66 9.39 6.58
CA PRO A 133 -5.83 10.82 6.87
C PRO A 133 -6.59 11.55 5.76
N MET A 134 -6.34 11.21 4.49
CA MET A 134 -7.07 11.78 3.35
C MET A 134 -8.55 11.38 3.39
N ILE A 135 -8.83 10.08 3.54
CA ILE A 135 -10.20 9.55 3.57
C ILE A 135 -10.98 10.18 4.72
N ARG A 136 -10.32 10.35 5.88
CA ARG A 136 -10.85 11.05 7.03
C ARG A 136 -11.24 12.49 6.68
N THR A 137 -10.32 13.26 6.10
CA THR A 137 -10.58 14.65 5.71
C THR A 137 -11.73 14.76 4.72
N TYR A 138 -11.79 13.87 3.71
CA TYR A 138 -12.92 13.86 2.78
C TYR A 138 -14.25 13.58 3.50
N ALA A 139 -14.28 12.61 4.41
CA ALA A 139 -15.48 12.28 5.19
C ALA A 139 -15.95 13.42 6.10
N GLU A 140 -15.03 14.20 6.68
CA GLU A 140 -15.36 15.38 7.50
C GLU A 140 -15.96 16.52 6.64
N ILE A 141 -15.42 16.75 5.44
CA ILE A 141 -15.99 17.72 4.48
C ILE A 141 -17.36 17.25 3.98
N ALA A 142 -17.49 15.96 3.67
CA ALA A 142 -18.72 15.29 3.25
C ALA A 142 -19.83 15.43 4.30
N ASP A 143 -19.53 15.16 5.57
CA ASP A 143 -20.48 15.29 6.68
C ASP A 143 -20.97 16.73 6.84
N THR A 144 -20.04 17.69 6.76
CA THR A 144 -20.36 19.13 6.81
C THR A 144 -21.25 19.57 5.65
N ALA A 145 -21.02 19.04 4.45
CA ALA A 145 -21.83 19.32 3.26
C ALA A 145 -23.23 18.68 3.36
N ALA A 146 -23.31 17.43 3.85
CA ALA A 146 -24.58 16.74 4.08
C ALA A 146 -25.47 17.50 5.07
N GLY A 147 -24.88 18.02 6.16
CA GLY A 147 -25.59 18.87 7.13
C GLY A 147 -26.12 20.20 6.56
N ARG A 148 -25.64 20.62 5.39
CA ARG A 148 -26.14 21.79 4.65
C ARG A 148 -27.17 21.43 3.57
N GLY A 149 -27.50 20.15 3.41
CA GLY A 149 -28.40 19.67 2.36
C GLY A 149 -27.74 19.46 0.99
N ASP A 150 -26.41 19.54 0.90
CA ASP A 150 -25.69 19.30 -0.35
C ASP A 150 -25.67 17.80 -0.71
N ARG A 151 -25.55 17.49 -2.00
CA ARG A 151 -25.32 16.11 -2.45
C ARG A 151 -23.92 15.66 -2.09
N VAL A 152 -23.82 14.49 -1.48
CA VAL A 152 -22.55 13.91 -1.00
C VAL A 152 -22.39 12.49 -1.54
N VAL A 153 -21.15 12.13 -1.90
CA VAL A 153 -20.80 10.79 -2.38
C VAL A 153 -20.05 10.04 -1.31
N HIS A 154 -20.34 8.74 -1.19
CA HIS A 154 -19.68 7.86 -0.22
C HIS A 154 -18.14 7.81 -0.43
N PRO A 155 -17.32 7.84 0.64
CA PRO A 155 -15.86 7.81 0.55
C PRO A 155 -15.28 6.57 -0.16
N VAL A 156 -16.05 5.49 -0.28
CA VAL A 156 -15.67 4.28 -1.06
C VAL A 156 -15.34 4.64 -2.52
N VAL A 157 -16.05 5.60 -3.11
CA VAL A 157 -15.80 6.02 -4.50
C VAL A 157 -14.44 6.69 -4.65
N LEU A 158 -14.03 7.47 -3.63
CA LEU A 158 -12.70 8.07 -3.55
C LEU A 158 -11.62 6.97 -3.40
N ALA A 159 -11.84 6.01 -2.50
CA ALA A 159 -10.93 4.89 -2.28
C ALA A 159 -10.79 3.98 -3.51
N ALA A 160 -11.88 3.77 -4.26
CA ALA A 160 -11.87 3.02 -5.51
C ALA A 160 -10.99 3.69 -6.57
N GLY A 161 -11.13 5.01 -6.77
CA GLY A 161 -10.27 5.76 -7.68
C GLY A 161 -8.78 5.67 -7.29
N TYR A 162 -8.50 5.73 -5.99
CA TYR A 162 -7.14 5.55 -5.47
C TYR A 162 -6.58 4.15 -5.77
N LEU A 163 -7.38 3.10 -5.53
CA LEU A 163 -6.98 1.72 -5.77
C LEU A 163 -6.78 1.40 -7.26
N VAL A 164 -7.53 2.02 -8.16
CA VAL A 164 -7.34 1.85 -9.62
C VAL A 164 -5.95 2.30 -10.06
N VAL A 165 -5.44 3.40 -9.50
CA VAL A 165 -4.05 3.84 -9.80
C VAL A 165 -3.03 2.83 -9.29
N TRP A 166 -3.27 2.26 -8.10
CA TRP A 166 -2.41 1.20 -7.55
C TRP A 166 -2.51 -0.12 -8.31
N ALA A 167 -3.66 -0.45 -8.87
CA ALA A 167 -3.80 -1.58 -9.79
C ALA A 167 -2.96 -1.38 -11.05
N GLY A 168 -3.00 -0.18 -11.65
CA GLY A 168 -2.11 0.17 -12.77
C GLY A 168 -0.62 0.07 -12.41
N ALA A 169 -0.25 0.53 -11.22
CA ALA A 169 1.12 0.39 -10.72
C ALA A 169 1.52 -1.07 -10.49
N ALA A 170 0.61 -1.90 -9.96
CA ALA A 170 0.84 -3.33 -9.77
C ALA A 170 1.10 -4.05 -11.10
N VAL A 171 0.36 -3.70 -12.17
CA VAL A 171 0.65 -4.20 -13.52
C VAL A 171 2.08 -3.83 -13.94
N LEU A 172 2.50 -2.57 -13.74
CA LEU A 172 3.86 -2.15 -14.08
C LEU A 172 4.93 -2.93 -13.28
N PHE A 173 4.76 -3.09 -11.97
CA PHE A 173 5.70 -3.84 -11.15
C PHE A 173 5.76 -5.32 -11.55
N THR A 174 4.62 -5.94 -11.89
CA THR A 174 4.57 -7.28 -12.46
C THR A 174 5.37 -7.39 -13.75
N LEU A 175 5.17 -6.45 -14.69
CA LEU A 175 5.90 -6.46 -15.96
C LEU A 175 7.41 -6.28 -15.75
N VAL A 176 7.81 -5.38 -14.86
CA VAL A 176 9.22 -5.19 -14.49
C VAL A 176 9.80 -6.45 -13.86
N GLN A 177 9.06 -7.10 -12.96
CA GLN A 177 9.52 -8.34 -12.31
C GLN A 177 9.66 -9.49 -13.31
N MET A 178 8.69 -9.66 -14.22
CA MET A 178 8.77 -10.65 -15.30
C MET A 178 9.94 -10.36 -16.25
N LEU A 179 10.19 -9.09 -16.58
CA LEU A 179 11.33 -8.69 -17.40
C LEU A 179 12.65 -9.04 -16.71
N ILE A 180 12.82 -8.71 -15.43
CA ILE A 180 14.01 -9.08 -14.65
C ILE A 180 14.20 -10.60 -14.64
N GLY A 181 13.13 -11.37 -14.40
CA GLY A 181 13.18 -12.84 -14.46
C GLY A 181 13.64 -13.35 -15.82
N SER A 182 13.10 -12.79 -16.92
CA SER A 182 13.46 -13.19 -18.28
C SER A 182 14.92 -12.88 -18.65
N LEU A 183 15.48 -11.77 -18.13
CA LEU A 183 16.86 -11.36 -18.40
C LEU A 183 17.89 -12.12 -17.55
N THR A 184 17.50 -12.56 -16.35
CA THR A 184 18.42 -13.20 -15.40
C THR A 184 18.28 -14.72 -15.36
N GLY A 185 17.23 -15.27 -15.96
CA GLY A 185 16.86 -16.69 -15.81
C GLY A 185 16.44 -17.07 -14.39
N ALA A 186 16.32 -16.08 -13.49
CA ALA A 186 15.94 -16.32 -12.10
C ALA A 186 14.42 -16.51 -11.98
N PRO A 187 13.95 -17.26 -10.97
CA PRO A 187 12.54 -17.33 -10.61
C PRO A 187 11.95 -15.93 -10.46
N ALA A 188 10.74 -15.70 -10.97
CA ALA A 188 10.10 -14.39 -10.86
C ALA A 188 9.94 -13.94 -9.39
N ALA A 189 9.75 -14.89 -8.46
CA ALA A 189 9.64 -14.62 -7.01
C ALA A 189 10.99 -14.40 -6.30
N ALA A 190 12.12 -14.70 -6.95
CA ALA A 190 13.44 -14.56 -6.32
C ALA A 190 13.87 -13.08 -6.25
N PRO A 191 14.63 -12.68 -5.21
CA PRO A 191 15.24 -11.36 -5.15
C PRO A 191 16.20 -11.15 -6.34
N ALA A 192 16.20 -9.94 -6.91
CA ALA A 192 17.25 -9.52 -7.81
C ALA A 192 18.61 -9.59 -7.12
N ARG A 193 19.69 -9.85 -7.88
CA ARG A 193 21.05 -10.00 -7.33
C ARG A 193 22.05 -9.14 -8.10
N GLY A 194 23.22 -8.95 -7.50
CA GLY A 194 24.37 -8.26 -8.10
C GLY A 194 24.03 -6.85 -8.59
N VAL A 195 24.47 -6.54 -9.81
CA VAL A 195 24.31 -5.22 -10.42
C VAL A 195 22.84 -4.80 -10.56
N VAL A 196 21.92 -5.73 -10.87
CA VAL A 196 20.49 -5.41 -11.03
C VAL A 196 19.89 -4.92 -9.72
N ALA A 197 20.15 -5.62 -8.61
CA ALA A 197 19.70 -5.21 -7.28
C ALA A 197 20.31 -3.85 -6.90
N GLY A 198 21.61 -3.67 -7.14
CA GLY A 198 22.31 -2.42 -6.87
C GLY A 198 21.74 -1.23 -7.66
N MET A 199 21.41 -1.42 -8.93
CA MET A 199 20.78 -0.40 -9.77
C MET A 199 19.37 -0.03 -9.29
N ILE A 200 18.57 -1.03 -8.90
CA ILE A 200 17.24 -0.81 -8.32
C ILE A 200 17.34 0.06 -7.06
N LEU A 201 18.26 -0.27 -6.15
CA LEU A 201 18.48 0.50 -4.93
C LEU A 201 19.04 1.91 -5.23
N LEU A 202 19.95 2.05 -6.20
CA LEU A 202 20.43 3.37 -6.60
C LEU A 202 19.32 4.26 -7.16
N VAL A 203 18.46 3.72 -8.03
CA VAL A 203 17.30 4.46 -8.56
C VAL A 203 16.37 4.83 -7.41
N ALA A 204 16.06 3.89 -6.52
CA ALA A 204 15.22 4.14 -5.35
C ALA A 204 15.79 5.22 -4.43
N GLY A 205 17.09 5.19 -4.17
CA GLY A 205 17.81 6.15 -3.34
C GLY A 205 17.93 7.53 -3.99
N ALA A 206 18.30 7.59 -5.28
CA ALA A 206 18.39 8.85 -6.04
C ALA A 206 17.02 9.53 -6.15
N TYR A 207 15.94 8.76 -6.34
CA TYR A 207 14.58 9.28 -6.40
C TYR A 207 14.19 10.09 -5.16
N GLN A 208 14.74 9.75 -4.00
CA GLN A 208 14.46 10.41 -2.72
C GLN A 208 14.87 11.89 -2.71
N PHE A 209 15.86 12.27 -3.51
CA PHE A 209 16.38 13.63 -3.61
C PHE A 209 15.70 14.46 -4.71
N THR A 210 14.79 13.86 -5.48
CA THR A 210 14.16 14.52 -6.62
C THR A 210 13.14 15.57 -6.20
N ALA A 211 13.07 16.66 -6.98
CA ALA A 211 12.01 17.66 -6.83
C ALA A 211 10.61 17.05 -7.04
N LEU A 212 10.50 16.05 -7.91
CA LEU A 212 9.25 15.32 -8.16
C LEU A 212 8.75 14.62 -6.89
N LYS A 213 9.59 13.84 -6.21
CA LYS A 213 9.21 13.20 -4.94
C LYS A 213 8.75 14.25 -3.94
N HIS A 214 9.51 15.33 -3.79
CA HIS A 214 9.17 16.39 -2.84
C HIS A 214 7.82 17.05 -3.16
N ALA A 215 7.53 17.35 -4.43
CA ALA A 215 6.25 17.90 -4.84
C ALA A 215 5.09 16.95 -4.52
N CYS A 216 5.22 15.67 -4.85
CA CYS A 216 4.22 14.65 -4.54
C CYS A 216 4.00 14.49 -3.04
N LEU A 217 5.08 14.43 -2.25
CA LEU A 217 5.02 14.25 -0.80
C LEU A 217 4.35 15.46 -0.11
N THR A 218 4.61 16.68 -0.57
CA THR A 218 3.95 17.90 -0.05
C THR A 218 2.43 17.85 -0.25
N LYS A 219 1.96 17.30 -1.39
CA LYS A 219 0.53 17.09 -1.65
C LYS A 219 -0.05 15.96 -0.79
N CYS A 220 0.69 14.87 -0.61
CA CYS A 220 0.27 13.78 0.28
C CYS A 220 0.13 14.19 1.74
N ARG A 221 0.98 15.12 2.23
CA ARG A 221 0.94 15.65 3.60
C ARG A 221 -0.23 16.59 3.88
N ASN A 222 -0.75 17.28 2.85
CA ASN A 222 -1.79 18.32 2.99
C ASN A 222 -3.05 18.02 2.17
N PRO A 223 -3.76 16.90 2.42
CA PRO A 223 -4.92 16.48 1.62
C PRO A 223 -6.10 17.45 1.71
N PHE A 224 -6.24 18.20 2.82
CA PHE A 224 -7.36 19.13 3.01
C PHE A 224 -7.41 20.20 1.92
N THR A 225 -6.27 20.82 1.61
CA THR A 225 -6.19 21.93 0.65
C THR A 225 -6.62 21.51 -0.76
N THR A 226 -6.26 20.30 -1.18
CA THR A 226 -6.57 19.76 -2.51
C THR A 226 -8.03 19.30 -2.59
N LEU A 227 -8.50 18.56 -1.58
CA LEU A 227 -9.87 18.06 -1.53
C LEU A 227 -10.90 19.18 -1.43
N PHE A 228 -10.65 20.18 -0.59
CA PHE A 228 -11.56 21.30 -0.40
C PHE A 228 -11.64 22.18 -1.66
N ALA A 229 -10.50 22.54 -2.25
CA ALA A 229 -10.47 23.36 -3.46
C ALA A 229 -11.09 22.65 -4.69
N ARG A 230 -11.07 21.30 -4.71
CA ARG A 230 -11.59 20.49 -5.80
C ARG A 230 -12.82 19.68 -5.40
N TRP A 231 -13.64 20.19 -4.48
CA TRP A 231 -14.83 19.51 -4.04
C TRP A 231 -15.72 19.07 -5.22
N ARG A 232 -16.23 17.85 -5.18
CA ARG A 232 -17.10 17.27 -6.21
C ARG A 232 -18.26 16.56 -5.53
N THR A 233 -19.45 16.76 -6.08
CA THR A 233 -20.70 16.16 -5.60
C THR A 233 -21.20 15.01 -6.48
N SER A 234 -20.57 14.82 -7.65
CA SER A 234 -20.85 13.72 -8.57
C SER A 234 -19.95 12.49 -8.29
N PRO A 235 -20.45 11.25 -8.39
CA PRO A 235 -19.63 10.05 -8.22
C PRO A 235 -18.39 10.01 -9.13
N ALA A 236 -18.54 10.33 -10.42
CA ALA A 236 -17.42 10.37 -11.37
C ALA A 236 -16.35 11.41 -10.97
N GLY A 237 -16.77 12.57 -10.46
CA GLY A 237 -15.87 13.61 -9.96
C GLY A 237 -15.09 13.17 -8.72
N VAL A 238 -15.74 12.47 -7.78
CA VAL A 238 -15.09 11.93 -6.57
C VAL A 238 -14.16 10.77 -6.91
N PHE A 239 -14.53 9.93 -7.87
CA PHE A 239 -13.65 8.88 -8.39
C PHE A 239 -12.37 9.47 -9.01
N ARG A 240 -12.51 10.51 -9.84
CA ARG A 240 -11.36 11.23 -10.41
C ARG A 240 -10.50 11.90 -9.35
N LEU A 241 -11.12 12.47 -8.32
CA LEU A 241 -10.39 13.02 -7.17
C LEU A 241 -9.56 11.94 -6.45
N GLY A 242 -10.11 10.73 -6.33
CA GLY A 242 -9.41 9.55 -5.81
C GLY A 242 -8.22 9.15 -6.68
N MET A 243 -8.39 9.11 -8.00
CA MET A 243 -7.30 8.85 -8.95
C MET A 243 -6.20 9.92 -8.87
N GLU A 244 -6.56 11.21 -8.81
CA GLU A 244 -5.60 12.30 -8.64
C GLU A 244 -4.76 12.09 -7.37
N GLN A 245 -5.38 11.75 -6.23
CA GLN A 245 -4.61 11.41 -5.04
C GLN A 245 -3.77 10.16 -5.22
N GLY A 246 -4.31 9.12 -5.86
CA GLY A 246 -3.59 7.90 -6.18
C GLY A 246 -2.28 8.19 -6.91
N VAL A 247 -2.30 9.08 -7.91
CA VAL A 247 -1.11 9.48 -8.67
C VAL A 247 -0.10 10.23 -7.80
N TRP A 248 -0.55 11.17 -6.94
CA TRP A 248 0.36 11.84 -6.00
C TRP A 248 1.00 10.86 -5.02
N CYS A 249 0.21 9.91 -4.50
CA CYS A 249 0.68 8.89 -3.60
C CYS A 249 1.69 7.97 -4.29
N LEU A 250 1.36 7.44 -5.46
CA LEU A 250 2.25 6.62 -6.25
C LEU A 250 3.56 7.37 -6.53
N GLY A 251 3.47 8.64 -6.95
CA GLY A 251 4.63 9.49 -7.18
C GLY A 251 5.54 9.65 -5.96
N CYS A 252 5.03 9.63 -4.73
CA CYS A 252 5.91 9.77 -3.56
C CYS A 252 6.61 8.46 -3.13
N CYS A 253 6.06 7.28 -3.46
CA CYS A 253 6.55 6.00 -2.92
C CYS A 253 6.81 4.88 -3.93
N TRP A 254 6.52 5.03 -5.23
CA TRP A 254 6.77 3.98 -6.23
C TRP A 254 8.22 3.50 -6.23
N ALA A 255 9.18 4.41 -6.07
CA ALA A 255 10.59 4.08 -6.06
C ALA A 255 10.99 3.26 -4.82
N LEU A 256 10.31 3.46 -3.68
CA LEU A 256 10.50 2.62 -2.50
C LEU A 256 9.90 1.22 -2.70
N MET A 257 8.83 1.10 -3.48
CA MET A 257 8.27 -0.21 -3.82
C MET A 257 9.23 -1.04 -4.67
N LEU A 258 10.06 -0.40 -5.51
CA LEU A 258 11.10 -1.12 -6.26
C LEU A 258 12.12 -1.82 -5.36
N ILE A 259 12.36 -1.33 -4.13
CA ILE A 259 13.26 -1.99 -3.17
C ILE A 259 12.83 -3.43 -2.92
N MET A 260 11.53 -3.73 -2.94
CA MET A 260 11.00 -5.09 -2.80
C MET A 260 11.51 -6.04 -3.88
N LEU A 261 11.84 -5.57 -5.08
CA LEU A 261 12.47 -6.40 -6.11
C LEU A 261 13.91 -6.80 -5.74
N ALA A 262 14.63 -5.94 -5.01
CA ALA A 262 16.01 -6.20 -4.59
C ALA A 262 16.10 -7.06 -3.32
N VAL A 263 15.19 -6.87 -2.36
CA VAL A 263 15.20 -7.61 -1.07
C VAL A 263 14.33 -8.87 -1.06
N GLY A 264 13.55 -9.09 -2.11
CA GLY A 264 12.59 -10.18 -2.25
C GLY A 264 11.16 -9.66 -2.18
N SER A 265 10.35 -9.91 -3.22
CA SER A 265 9.00 -9.34 -3.33
C SER A 265 8.03 -9.83 -2.26
N MET A 266 8.37 -10.93 -1.60
CA MET A 266 7.63 -11.56 -0.51
C MET A 266 8.27 -11.35 0.88
N ASN A 267 9.20 -10.39 0.98
CA ASN A 267 9.87 -10.11 2.24
C ASN A 267 9.00 -9.27 3.18
N VAL A 268 8.20 -9.94 4.01
CA VAL A 268 7.28 -9.35 4.99
C VAL A 268 7.99 -8.35 5.93
N VAL A 269 9.24 -8.63 6.33
CA VAL A 269 10.01 -7.74 7.22
C VAL A 269 10.27 -6.40 6.54
N TRP A 270 10.73 -6.42 5.29
CA TRP A 270 10.99 -5.19 4.54
C TRP A 270 9.70 -4.48 4.12
N MET A 271 8.63 -5.21 3.83
CA MET A 271 7.30 -4.61 3.62
C MET A 271 6.86 -3.81 4.85
N ALA A 272 7.01 -4.39 6.06
CA ALA A 272 6.65 -3.69 7.29
C ALA A 272 7.53 -2.46 7.51
N ALA A 273 8.85 -2.60 7.33
CA ALA A 273 9.80 -1.51 7.46
C ALA A 273 9.52 -0.35 6.50
N LEU A 274 9.25 -0.65 5.22
CA LEU A 274 8.91 0.35 4.19
C LEU A 274 7.55 0.99 4.46
N THR A 275 6.59 0.24 5.01
CA THR A 275 5.28 0.79 5.43
C THR A 275 5.48 1.83 6.53
N VAL A 276 6.24 1.50 7.57
CA VAL A 276 6.56 2.43 8.65
C VAL A 276 7.32 3.64 8.12
N PHE A 277 8.32 3.42 7.27
CA PHE A 277 9.10 4.50 6.68
C PHE A 277 8.22 5.47 5.87
N THR A 278 7.41 4.95 4.94
CA THR A 278 6.52 5.77 4.12
C THR A 278 5.44 6.48 4.94
N PHE A 279 4.94 5.84 6.00
CA PHE A 279 4.01 6.46 6.93
C PHE A 279 4.65 7.63 7.67
N VAL A 280 5.88 7.47 8.18
CA VAL A 280 6.65 8.56 8.81
C VAL A 280 6.95 9.68 7.82
N GLU A 281 7.30 9.36 6.57
CA GLU A 281 7.49 10.38 5.53
C GLU A 281 6.22 11.19 5.26
N LYS A 282 5.06 10.54 5.24
CA LYS A 282 3.77 11.18 4.96
C LYS A 282 3.18 11.95 6.15
N THR A 283 3.62 11.65 7.37
CA THR A 283 3.14 12.30 8.60
C THR A 283 4.11 13.35 9.15
N GLY A 284 5.41 13.22 8.86
CA GLY A 284 6.43 14.15 9.34
C GLY A 284 6.46 15.49 8.59
N ALA A 285 7.04 16.51 9.21
CA ALA A 285 7.18 17.85 8.64
C ALA A 285 8.53 18.08 7.92
N GLY A 286 9.54 17.23 8.15
CA GLY A 286 10.92 17.42 7.69
C GLY A 286 11.28 16.74 6.36
N ARG A 287 12.42 17.15 5.78
CA ARG A 287 13.10 16.48 4.64
C ARG A 287 14.17 15.49 5.09
N VAL A 288 14.51 15.47 6.38
CA VAL A 288 15.61 14.68 6.94
C VAL A 288 15.35 13.19 6.75
N THR A 289 14.16 12.69 7.11
CA THR A 289 13.80 11.27 6.96
C THR A 289 13.95 10.80 5.52
N THR A 290 13.42 11.56 4.56
CA THR A 290 13.51 11.28 3.12
C THR A 290 14.97 11.25 2.64
N ARG A 291 15.76 12.27 3.00
CA ARG A 291 17.17 12.37 2.56
C ARG A 291 18.06 11.31 3.21
N ALA A 292 17.88 11.04 4.50
CA ALA A 292 18.63 10.01 5.22
C ALA A 292 18.30 8.61 4.67
N GLY A 293 17.01 8.29 4.49
CA GLY A 293 16.60 7.03 3.87
C GLY A 293 17.14 6.89 2.45
N GLY A 294 17.09 7.96 1.65
CA GLY A 294 17.68 7.96 0.31
C GLY A 294 19.19 7.76 0.29
N ALA A 295 19.92 8.38 1.19
CA ALA A 295 21.37 8.21 1.30
C ALA A 295 21.74 6.78 1.70
N ILE A 296 21.04 6.20 2.68
CA ILE A 296 21.26 4.82 3.14
C ILE A 296 20.99 3.83 1.99
N VAL A 297 19.86 3.97 1.31
CA VAL A 297 19.47 3.08 0.20
C VAL A 297 20.43 3.23 -1.00
N ALA A 298 20.84 4.46 -1.33
CA ALA A 298 21.80 4.69 -2.41
C ALA A 298 23.19 4.12 -2.07
N ALA A 299 23.67 4.31 -0.84
CA ALA A 299 24.94 3.75 -0.39
C ALA A 299 24.94 2.21 -0.42
N TRP A 300 23.84 1.60 0.01
CA TRP A 300 23.67 0.14 -0.10
C TRP A 300 23.69 -0.34 -1.55
N GLY A 301 22.97 0.36 -2.45
CA GLY A 301 23.00 0.07 -3.88
C GLY A 301 24.40 0.17 -4.50
N ALA A 302 25.14 1.24 -4.19
CA ALA A 302 26.51 1.43 -4.65
C ALA A 302 27.45 0.33 -4.15
N ALA A 303 27.31 -0.08 -2.87
CA ALA A 303 28.10 -1.16 -2.30
C ALA A 303 27.82 -2.51 -3.00
N LEU A 304 26.56 -2.81 -3.32
CA LEU A 304 26.21 -4.03 -4.06
C LEU A 304 26.78 -4.04 -5.49
N ILE A 305 26.80 -2.89 -6.17
CA ILE A 305 27.42 -2.78 -7.50
C ILE A 305 28.93 -2.98 -7.38
N GLY A 306 29.59 -2.31 -6.44
CA GLY A 306 31.03 -2.45 -6.22
C GLY A 306 31.43 -3.89 -5.92
N ALA A 307 30.68 -4.57 -5.05
CA ALA A 307 30.92 -5.98 -4.73
C ALA A 307 30.64 -6.94 -5.90
N ALA A 308 29.75 -6.58 -6.84
CA ALA A 308 29.44 -7.40 -8.00
C ALA A 308 30.44 -7.22 -9.16
N LEU A 309 31.22 -6.14 -9.14
CA LEU A 309 32.23 -5.81 -10.17
C LEU A 309 33.67 -6.12 -9.73
N ALA A 310 33.88 -6.41 -8.45
CA ALA A 310 35.15 -6.83 -7.86
C ALA A 310 35.34 -8.35 -7.98
#